data_AF-A0A4D7JY06-F1
#
_entry.id   AF-A0A4D7JY06-F1
#
_cell.length_a   1.000
_cell.length_b   1.000
_cell.length_c   1.000
_cell.angle_alpha   90.00
_cell.angle_beta   90.00
_cell.angle_gamma   90.00
#
_symmetry.space_group_name_H-M   'P 1'
#
loop_
_entity.id
_entity.type
_entity.pdbx_description
1 polymer ?
#
loop_
_entity_poly.entity_id
_entity_poly.type
_entity_poly.pdbx_seq_one_letter_code
_entity_poly.pdbx_strand_id
1 'polypeptide(L)'
;MQEFLSAYRYINCDHPKVKSYAKKICSGLDSPVEKAIALYNRIRDDFRYNPYKLNFTEEGIQSSNLLERNYGYCVEKASLLVATARAEGIPARMGFANVKNHIGTSNLEEILETDVFVFHGYAELYLNERWVKLTPAFNKSLCDYLGVPVLEFDGENDAFFQQYDQTGKQLEFLHFYGTFEDIPFNLMLTELRSAYPHLSKYFTQGVVDFQEIRTELGIAS
;
A
#
# COMPACT_ATOMS: atom_id res chain seq x y z
N MET A 1 -14.25 17.35 0.28
CA MET A 1 -13.03 17.55 1.10
C MET A 1 -13.16 17.04 2.52
N GLN A 2 -14.26 17.33 3.24
CA GLN A 2 -14.45 16.83 4.62
C GLN A 2 -14.45 15.30 4.70
N GLU A 3 -14.99 14.59 3.69
CA GLU A 3 -14.90 13.12 3.64
C GLU A 3 -13.44 12.64 3.66
N PHE A 4 -12.53 13.36 3.00
CA PHE A 4 -11.11 13.01 2.92
C PHE A 4 -10.29 13.42 4.15
N LEU A 5 -10.94 13.92 5.20
CA LEU A 5 -10.35 14.17 6.53
C LEU A 5 -10.94 13.26 7.61
N SER A 6 -11.99 12.51 7.28
CA SER A 6 -12.77 11.74 8.24
C SER A 6 -12.20 10.35 8.46
N ALA A 7 -12.46 9.79 9.64
CA ALA A 7 -12.19 8.39 9.93
C ALA A 7 -13.30 7.51 9.35
N TYR A 8 -12.91 6.33 8.88
CA TYR A 8 -13.80 5.29 8.38
C TYR A 8 -13.47 3.95 9.04
N ARG A 9 -14.10 2.88 8.59
CA ARG A 9 -13.97 1.55 9.18
C ARG A 9 -12.56 0.99 9.06
N TYR A 10 -11.93 1.14 7.89
CA TYR A 10 -10.58 0.63 7.64
C TYR A 10 -9.53 1.75 7.68
N ILE A 11 -9.83 2.92 7.13
CA ILE A 11 -9.03 4.15 7.31
C ILE A 11 -9.39 4.82 8.65
N ASN A 12 -8.96 4.21 9.75
CA ASN A 12 -9.28 4.64 11.12
C ASN A 12 -8.30 5.72 11.64
N CYS A 13 -8.28 6.89 10.99
CA CYS A 13 -7.34 7.98 11.32
C CYS A 13 -7.54 8.58 12.72
N ASP A 14 -8.68 8.34 13.36
CA ASP A 14 -8.96 8.78 14.72
C ASP A 14 -8.35 7.86 15.79
N HIS A 15 -7.86 6.67 15.41
CA HIS A 15 -7.27 5.69 16.30
C HIS A 15 -6.05 6.26 17.05
N PRO A 16 -5.93 6.06 18.38
CA PRO A 16 -4.86 6.67 19.18
C PRO A 16 -3.44 6.36 18.69
N LYS A 17 -3.19 5.13 18.23
CA LYS A 17 -1.87 4.74 17.67
C LYS A 17 -1.54 5.50 16.39
N VAL A 18 -2.52 5.71 15.50
CA VAL A 18 -2.33 6.47 14.25
C VAL A 18 -2.01 7.93 14.57
N LYS A 19 -2.81 8.57 15.43
CA LYS A 19 -2.57 9.96 15.87
C LYS A 19 -1.21 10.13 16.54
N SER A 20 -0.83 9.21 17.42
CA SER A 20 0.46 9.27 18.10
C SER A 20 1.64 9.08 17.14
N TYR A 21 1.51 8.17 16.18
CA TYR A 21 2.53 7.93 15.16
C TYR A 21 2.70 9.14 14.25
N ALA A 22 1.59 9.69 13.73
CA ALA A 22 1.59 10.87 12.87
C ALA A 22 2.18 12.09 13.59
N LYS A 23 1.70 12.40 14.80
CA LYS A 23 2.19 13.53 15.60
C LYS A 23 3.68 13.45 15.91
N LYS A 24 4.21 12.24 16.16
CA LYS A 24 5.63 12.03 16.39
C LYS A 24 6.47 12.39 15.16
N ILE A 25 6.00 11.99 13.97
CA ILE A 25 6.70 12.24 12.70
C ILE A 25 6.62 13.72 12.32
N CYS A 26 5.46 14.33 12.52
CA CYS A 26 5.18 15.71 12.15
C CYS A 26 5.59 16.74 13.20
N SER A 27 6.25 16.31 14.29
CA SER A 27 6.65 17.18 15.39
C SER A 27 7.61 18.28 14.90
N GLY A 28 7.19 19.54 15.03
CA GLY A 28 7.97 20.71 14.61
C GLY A 28 7.87 21.05 13.11
N LEU A 29 6.97 20.38 12.37
CA LEU A 29 6.66 20.69 10.98
C LEU A 29 5.33 21.45 10.91
N ASP A 30 5.33 22.59 10.23
CA ASP A 30 4.16 23.46 10.13
C ASP A 30 3.47 23.34 8.76
N SER A 31 4.24 23.05 7.69
CA SER A 31 3.68 22.93 6.34
C SER A 31 3.02 21.56 6.11
N PRO A 32 1.81 21.51 5.49
CA PRO A 32 1.22 20.26 5.01
C PRO A 32 2.15 19.46 4.10
N VAL A 33 2.96 20.13 3.28
CA VAL A 33 3.91 19.49 2.37
C VAL A 33 5.06 18.83 3.15
N GLU A 34 5.66 19.53 4.12
CA GLU A 34 6.72 18.98 4.96
C GLU A 34 6.23 17.75 5.74
N LYS A 35 5.02 17.83 6.29
CA LYS A 35 4.36 16.71 6.97
C LYS A 35 4.14 15.53 6.02
N ALA A 36 3.62 15.78 4.82
CA ALA A 36 3.39 14.73 3.83
C ALA A 36 4.69 14.01 3.43
N ILE A 37 5.78 14.75 3.19
CA ILE A 37 7.11 14.20 2.89
C ILE A 37 7.60 13.34 4.06
N ALA A 38 7.51 13.85 5.29
CA ALA A 38 7.98 13.14 6.47
C ALA A 38 7.19 11.84 6.71
N LEU A 39 5.85 11.89 6.60
CA LEU A 39 4.98 10.73 6.72
C LEU A 39 5.26 9.69 5.64
N TYR A 40 5.37 10.12 4.38
CA TYR A 40 5.67 9.25 3.24
C TYR A 40 6.99 8.50 3.46
N ASN A 41 8.07 9.22 3.76
CA ASN A 41 9.40 8.63 3.96
C ASN A 41 9.42 7.67 5.15
N ARG A 42 8.78 8.05 6.26
CA ARG A 42 8.71 7.20 7.46
C ARG A 42 7.92 5.93 7.22
N ILE A 43 6.74 6.00 6.62
CA ILE A 43 5.92 4.81 6.35
C ILE A 43 6.58 3.93 5.29
N ARG A 44 7.25 4.53 4.30
CA ARG A 44 8.04 3.79 3.32
C ARG A 44 9.10 2.95 4.01
N ASP A 45 9.85 3.50 4.96
CA ASP A 45 11.07 2.86 5.49
C ASP A 45 10.89 2.14 6.84
N ASP A 46 9.92 2.51 7.67
CA ASP A 46 9.67 1.88 8.98
C ASP A 46 9.07 0.46 8.84
N PHE A 47 8.41 0.16 7.71
CA PHE A 47 7.77 -1.13 7.46
C PHE A 47 8.37 -1.82 6.24
N ARG A 48 8.90 -3.04 6.41
CA ARG A 48 9.41 -3.85 5.29
C ARG A 48 8.27 -4.21 4.34
N TYR A 49 8.47 -4.08 3.04
CA TYR A 49 7.50 -4.53 2.05
C TYR A 49 7.44 -6.06 2.05
N ASN A 50 6.25 -6.62 2.25
CA ASN A 50 6.03 -8.07 2.22
C ASN A 50 4.71 -8.39 1.50
N PRO A 51 4.75 -8.75 0.20
CA PRO A 51 3.56 -9.12 -0.55
C PRO A 51 3.11 -10.58 -0.30
N TYR A 52 3.84 -11.35 0.51
CA TYR A 52 3.56 -12.78 0.75
C TYR A 52 2.61 -13.04 1.92
N LYS A 53 2.35 -12.06 2.78
CA LYS A 53 1.47 -12.21 3.95
C LYS A 53 0.40 -11.13 3.93
N LEU A 54 -0.84 -11.52 3.65
CA LEU A 54 -1.99 -10.61 3.57
C LEU A 54 -2.96 -10.93 4.71
N ASN A 55 -3.51 -9.91 5.34
CA ASN A 55 -4.52 -10.07 6.39
C ASN A 55 -5.84 -9.44 5.95
N PHE A 56 -6.74 -10.29 5.47
CA PHE A 56 -8.10 -9.92 5.07
C PHE A 56 -9.12 -10.11 6.18
N THR A 57 -8.71 -10.11 7.45
CA THR A 57 -9.68 -9.93 8.54
C THR A 57 -10.10 -8.46 8.62
N GLU A 58 -11.31 -8.21 9.11
CA GLU A 58 -11.85 -6.85 9.28
C GLU A 58 -10.96 -5.97 10.17
N GLU A 59 -10.34 -6.56 11.20
CA GLU A 59 -9.37 -5.89 12.06
C GLU A 59 -7.99 -5.78 11.38
N GLY A 60 -7.59 -6.82 10.65
CA GLY A 60 -6.32 -6.92 9.94
C GLY A 60 -6.07 -5.80 8.94
N ILE A 61 -7.12 -5.43 8.21
CA ILE A 61 -7.04 -4.46 7.11
C ILE A 61 -7.12 -2.99 7.60
N GLN A 62 -7.40 -2.75 8.88
CA GLN A 62 -7.41 -1.40 9.45
C GLN A 62 -6.02 -0.77 9.39
N SER A 63 -5.94 0.53 9.05
CA SER A 63 -4.66 1.26 8.95
C SER A 63 -3.83 1.16 10.22
N SER A 64 -4.47 1.20 11.39
CA SER A 64 -3.81 1.08 12.69
C SER A 64 -3.11 -0.27 12.90
N ASN A 65 -3.56 -1.34 12.26
CA ASN A 65 -3.03 -2.70 12.46
C ASN A 65 -1.58 -2.83 11.97
N LEU A 66 -1.21 -2.09 10.93
CA LEU A 66 0.18 -2.07 10.45
C LEU A 66 1.17 -1.64 11.56
N LEU A 67 0.74 -0.78 12.49
CA LEU A 67 1.56 -0.30 13.62
C LEU A 67 1.88 -1.39 14.66
N GLU A 68 1.24 -2.56 14.60
CA GLU A 68 1.52 -3.69 15.50
C GLU A 68 2.71 -4.55 15.04
N ARG A 69 3.25 -4.30 13.84
CA ARG A 69 4.32 -5.09 13.21
C ARG A 69 5.26 -4.20 12.40
N ASN A 70 6.30 -4.81 11.85
CA ASN A 70 7.34 -4.11 11.08
C ASN A 70 7.33 -4.46 9.57
N TYR A 71 6.21 -4.99 9.07
CA TYR A 71 6.05 -5.32 7.65
C TYR A 71 4.61 -5.08 7.19
N GLY A 72 4.45 -4.80 5.89
CA GLY A 72 3.15 -4.67 5.25
C GLY A 72 3.25 -4.70 3.73
N TYR A 73 2.12 -4.81 3.06
CA TYR A 73 2.03 -4.75 1.60
C TYR A 73 1.46 -3.41 1.12
N CYS A 74 1.29 -3.24 -0.19
CA CYS A 74 0.97 -1.96 -0.83
C CYS A 74 -0.29 -1.29 -0.23
N VAL A 75 -1.38 -2.05 -0.05
CA VAL A 75 -2.64 -1.52 0.51
C VAL A 75 -2.47 -1.06 1.95
N GLU A 76 -1.80 -1.84 2.82
CA GLU A 76 -1.61 -1.48 4.22
C GLU A 76 -0.74 -0.23 4.39
N LYS A 77 0.35 -0.14 3.62
CA LYS A 77 1.25 1.02 3.68
C LYS A 77 0.59 2.28 3.13
N ALA A 78 -0.13 2.18 2.02
CA ALA A 78 -0.92 3.29 1.48
C ALA A 78 -2.05 3.70 2.46
N SER A 79 -2.74 2.72 3.06
CA SER A 79 -3.79 2.93 4.06
C SER A 79 -3.27 3.69 5.28
N LEU A 80 -2.12 3.29 5.84
CA LEU A 80 -1.49 4.02 6.94
C LEU A 80 -1.07 5.44 6.53
N LEU A 81 -0.57 5.64 5.31
CA LEU A 81 -0.24 6.98 4.81
C LEU A 81 -1.48 7.87 4.72
N VAL A 82 -2.59 7.36 4.19
CA VAL A 82 -3.87 8.09 4.17
C VAL A 82 -4.32 8.40 5.60
N ALA A 83 -4.32 7.42 6.50
CA ALA A 83 -4.81 7.61 7.86
C ALA A 83 -3.97 8.64 8.64
N THR A 84 -2.65 8.58 8.53
CA THR A 84 -1.74 9.54 9.20
C THR A 84 -1.83 10.94 8.60
N ALA A 85 -1.97 11.06 7.27
CA ALA A 85 -2.20 12.35 6.61
C ALA A 85 -3.49 13.00 7.09
N ARG A 86 -4.60 12.24 7.16
CA ARG A 86 -5.89 12.73 7.69
C ARG A 86 -5.78 13.17 9.14
N ALA A 87 -5.07 12.41 9.97
CA ALA A 87 -4.84 12.76 11.37
C ALA A 87 -4.09 14.10 11.56
N GLU A 88 -3.28 14.49 10.57
CA GLU A 88 -2.53 15.76 10.54
C GLU A 88 -3.23 16.86 9.74
N GLY A 89 -4.49 16.66 9.36
CA GLY A 89 -5.31 17.66 8.67
C GLY A 89 -5.06 17.76 7.16
N ILE A 90 -4.37 16.78 6.56
CA ILE A 90 -4.13 16.71 5.12
C ILE A 90 -5.23 15.84 4.50
N PRO A 91 -6.07 16.37 3.58
CA PRO A 91 -7.05 15.56 2.90
C PRO A 91 -6.37 14.45 2.10
N ALA A 92 -6.79 13.20 2.32
CA ALA A 92 -6.18 12.04 1.69
C ALA A 92 -7.23 10.98 1.32
N ARG A 93 -6.96 10.19 0.28
CA ARG A 93 -7.83 9.12 -0.20
C ARG A 93 -7.03 7.93 -0.72
N MET A 94 -7.66 6.76 -0.74
CA MET A 94 -7.09 5.56 -1.34
C MET A 94 -7.31 5.59 -2.86
N GLY A 95 -6.36 5.03 -3.60
CA GLY A 95 -6.55 4.65 -4.99
C GLY A 95 -6.12 3.21 -5.20
N PHE A 96 -6.72 2.54 -6.19
CA PHE A 96 -6.39 1.15 -6.51
C PHE A 96 -6.24 0.94 -8.01
N ALA A 97 -5.31 0.08 -8.38
CA ALA A 97 -5.09 -0.31 -9.76
C ALA A 97 -4.58 -1.75 -9.89
N ASN A 98 -4.68 -2.33 -11.09
CA ASN A 98 -3.98 -3.55 -11.43
C ASN A 98 -2.60 -3.19 -11.99
N VAL A 99 -1.57 -3.90 -11.55
CA VAL A 99 -0.19 -3.66 -11.97
C VAL A 99 0.44 -4.90 -12.55
N LYS A 100 1.32 -4.72 -13.53
CA LYS A 100 2.08 -5.76 -14.22
C LYS A 100 3.58 -5.49 -14.11
N ASN A 101 4.41 -6.52 -14.25
CA ASN A 101 5.86 -6.46 -14.09
C ASN A 101 6.24 -5.96 -12.69
N HIS A 102 5.60 -6.53 -11.68
CA HIS A 102 5.90 -6.14 -10.31
C HIS A 102 7.33 -6.62 -9.97
N ILE A 103 8.17 -5.71 -9.50
CA ILE A 103 9.59 -6.00 -9.31
C ILE A 103 9.77 -6.96 -8.13
N GLY A 104 10.61 -7.98 -8.30
CA GLY A 104 10.99 -8.90 -7.23
C GLY A 104 9.90 -9.91 -6.82
N THR A 105 8.94 -10.21 -7.69
CA THR A 105 7.79 -11.07 -7.39
C THR A 105 7.71 -12.36 -8.21
N SER A 106 8.77 -12.80 -8.88
CA SER A 106 8.75 -14.03 -9.71
C SER A 106 8.16 -15.25 -8.99
N ASN A 107 8.50 -15.44 -7.71
CA ASN A 107 7.97 -16.55 -6.91
C ASN A 107 6.47 -16.41 -6.62
N LEU A 108 5.98 -15.18 -6.52
CA LEU A 108 4.57 -14.88 -6.32
C LEU A 108 3.80 -15.02 -7.63
N GLU A 109 4.37 -14.62 -8.77
CA GLU A 109 3.80 -14.81 -10.10
C GLU A 109 3.55 -16.29 -10.41
N GLU A 110 4.46 -17.17 -9.99
CA GLU A 110 4.29 -18.63 -10.12
C GLU A 110 3.08 -19.15 -9.32
N ILE A 111 2.86 -18.63 -8.11
CA ILE A 111 1.71 -19.02 -7.28
C ILE A 111 0.40 -18.43 -7.84
N LEU A 112 0.45 -17.18 -8.30
CA LEU A 112 -0.69 -16.48 -8.88
C LEU A 112 -1.04 -16.97 -10.30
N GLU A 113 -0.14 -17.73 -10.93
CA GLU A 113 -0.23 -18.18 -12.33
C GLU A 113 -0.36 -17.01 -13.34
N THR A 114 0.13 -15.82 -12.97
CA THR A 114 0.09 -14.61 -13.79
C THR A 114 1.10 -13.56 -13.30
N ASP A 115 1.50 -12.66 -14.20
CA ASP A 115 2.32 -11.48 -13.90
C ASP A 115 1.49 -10.21 -13.57
N VAL A 116 0.15 -10.37 -13.46
CA VAL A 116 -0.77 -9.29 -13.10
C VAL A 116 -1.16 -9.37 -11.63
N PHE A 117 -0.82 -8.32 -10.89
CA PHE A 117 -1.18 -8.11 -9.50
C PHE A 117 -2.42 -7.23 -9.43
N VAL A 118 -3.54 -7.82 -9.04
CA VAL A 118 -4.80 -7.07 -8.94
C VAL A 118 -4.93 -6.32 -7.63
N PHE A 119 -5.62 -5.18 -7.67
CA PHE A 119 -5.95 -4.37 -6.49
C PHE A 119 -4.75 -3.80 -5.72
N HIS A 120 -3.71 -3.37 -6.43
CA HIS A 120 -2.57 -2.64 -5.87
C HIS A 120 -3.00 -1.29 -5.30
N GLY A 121 -2.71 -1.04 -4.02
CA GLY A 121 -3.09 0.17 -3.32
C GLY A 121 -2.05 1.28 -3.39
N TYR A 122 -2.51 2.51 -3.62
CA TYR A 122 -1.73 3.75 -3.51
C TYR A 122 -2.53 4.82 -2.75
N ALA A 123 -1.86 5.87 -2.32
CA ALA A 123 -2.47 7.01 -1.65
C ALA A 123 -2.55 8.22 -2.58
N GLU A 124 -3.57 9.05 -2.41
CA GLU A 124 -3.57 10.42 -2.94
C GLU A 124 -3.72 11.43 -1.81
N LEU A 125 -2.85 12.42 -1.79
CA LEU A 125 -2.85 13.51 -0.80
C LEU A 125 -3.15 14.83 -1.53
N TYR A 126 -3.99 15.67 -0.92
CA TYR A 126 -4.31 16.98 -1.47
C TYR A 126 -3.30 18.02 -0.96
N LEU A 127 -2.38 18.42 -1.83
CA LEU A 127 -1.27 19.33 -1.54
C LEU A 127 -1.21 20.38 -2.64
N ASN A 128 -0.93 21.64 -2.27
CA ASN A 128 -0.81 22.75 -3.23
C ASN A 128 -1.99 22.80 -4.23
N GLU A 129 -3.21 22.69 -3.70
CA GLU A 129 -4.47 22.71 -4.44
C GLU A 129 -4.69 21.57 -5.47
N ARG A 130 -3.91 20.49 -5.39
CA ARG A 130 -4.06 19.32 -6.26
C ARG A 130 -3.86 17.99 -5.54
N TRP A 131 -4.38 16.93 -6.16
CA TRP A 131 -4.12 15.56 -5.72
C TRP A 131 -2.77 15.08 -6.25
N VAL A 132 -1.96 14.53 -5.35
CA VAL A 132 -0.65 13.94 -5.65
C VAL A 132 -0.69 12.45 -5.30
N LYS A 133 -0.30 11.59 -6.24
CA LYS A 133 -0.28 10.13 -6.06
C LYS A 133 1.02 9.67 -5.42
N LEU A 134 0.93 8.83 -4.40
CA LEU A 134 2.05 8.33 -3.61
C LEU A 134 1.96 6.81 -3.41
N THR A 135 3.05 6.11 -3.67
CA THR A 135 3.20 4.66 -3.45
C THR A 135 4.32 4.38 -2.44
N PRO A 136 4.04 4.35 -1.12
CA PRO A 136 5.07 4.14 -0.09
C PRO A 136 5.48 2.65 0.05
N ALA A 137 5.34 1.85 -1.01
CA ALA A 137 5.43 0.39 -0.94
C ALA A 137 6.86 -0.08 -0.62
N PHE A 138 7.83 0.18 -1.50
CA PHE A 138 9.17 -0.37 -1.37
C PHE A 138 10.03 0.46 -0.41
N ASN A 139 10.37 -0.14 0.73
CA ASN A 139 11.31 0.42 1.68
C ASN A 139 12.72 0.51 1.06
N LYS A 140 13.50 1.50 1.46
CA LYS A 140 14.84 1.76 0.92
C LYS A 140 15.74 0.53 0.86
N SER A 141 15.80 -0.24 1.95
CA SER A 141 16.66 -1.44 1.98
C SER A 141 16.23 -2.54 1.01
N LEU A 142 14.94 -2.59 0.60
CA LEU A 142 14.48 -3.49 -0.45
C LEU A 142 14.89 -2.95 -1.83
N CYS A 143 14.77 -1.64 -2.06
CA CYS A 143 15.26 -1.00 -3.28
C CYS A 143 16.75 -1.27 -3.48
N ASP A 144 17.56 -1.11 -2.43
CA ASP A 144 19.00 -1.41 -2.44
C ASP A 144 19.27 -2.88 -2.79
N TYR A 145 18.51 -3.82 -2.19
CA TYR A 145 18.62 -5.25 -2.47
C TYR A 145 18.24 -5.61 -3.92
N LEU A 146 17.19 -4.98 -4.46
CA LEU A 146 16.71 -5.18 -5.82
C LEU A 146 17.51 -4.38 -6.86
N GLY A 147 18.45 -3.52 -6.45
CA GLY A 147 19.21 -2.65 -7.35
C GLY A 147 18.34 -1.66 -8.13
N VAL A 148 17.23 -1.20 -7.55
CA VAL A 148 16.32 -0.20 -8.13
C VAL A 148 16.35 1.09 -7.32
N PRO A 149 16.13 2.26 -7.93
CA PRO A 149 16.14 3.50 -7.19
C PRO A 149 14.93 3.59 -6.25
N VAL A 150 15.14 4.29 -5.14
CA VAL A 150 14.09 4.61 -4.20
C VAL A 150 13.09 5.57 -4.85
N LEU A 151 11.80 5.30 -4.68
CA LEU A 151 10.75 6.22 -5.10
C LEU A 151 10.69 7.38 -4.09
N GLU A 152 11.38 8.47 -4.42
CA GLU A 152 11.40 9.67 -3.59
C GLU A 152 10.16 10.54 -3.85
N PHE A 153 9.75 11.28 -2.82
CA PHE A 153 8.67 12.25 -2.89
C PHE A 153 9.19 13.63 -2.51
N ASP A 154 9.04 14.60 -3.41
CA ASP A 154 9.55 15.96 -3.28
C ASP A 154 8.53 16.94 -2.68
N GLY A 155 7.31 16.48 -2.38
CA GLY A 155 6.22 17.34 -1.90
C GLY A 155 5.32 17.90 -3.00
N GLU A 156 5.73 17.75 -4.25
CA GLU A 156 5.05 18.31 -5.41
C GLU A 156 4.65 17.18 -6.37
N ASN A 157 5.59 16.49 -6.98
CA ASN A 157 5.32 15.54 -8.06
C ASN A 157 4.79 14.20 -7.55
N ASP A 158 4.05 13.51 -8.42
CA ASP A 158 3.56 12.15 -8.14
C ASP A 158 4.76 11.22 -7.87
N ALA A 159 4.79 10.60 -6.69
CA ALA A 159 5.70 9.51 -6.34
C ALA A 159 4.97 8.18 -6.56
N PHE A 160 4.57 7.93 -7.80
CA PHE A 160 3.57 6.92 -8.14
C PHE A 160 4.12 5.73 -8.93
N PHE A 161 4.97 6.01 -9.93
CA PHE A 161 5.57 4.99 -10.77
C PHE A 161 6.95 4.60 -10.24
N GLN A 162 7.09 3.33 -9.82
CA GLN A 162 8.41 2.74 -9.62
C GLN A 162 9.16 2.78 -10.96
N GLN A 163 10.43 3.20 -10.92
CA GLN A 163 11.28 3.18 -12.11
C GLN A 163 11.59 1.74 -12.56
N TYR A 164 12.34 1.63 -13.65
CA TYR A 164 12.75 0.36 -14.25
C TYR A 164 13.41 -0.60 -13.25
N ASP A 165 13.15 -1.89 -13.42
CA ASP A 165 13.94 -2.96 -12.80
C ASP A 165 15.34 -3.07 -13.44
N GLN A 166 16.15 -4.01 -12.93
CA GLN A 166 17.50 -4.25 -13.46
C GLN A 166 17.53 -4.69 -14.94
N THR A 167 16.39 -5.13 -15.50
CA THR A 167 16.24 -5.56 -16.89
C THR A 167 15.76 -4.44 -17.81
N GLY A 168 15.44 -3.27 -17.25
CA GLY A 168 14.88 -2.15 -17.99
C GLY A 168 13.36 -2.23 -18.18
N LYS A 169 12.64 -3.08 -17.44
CA LYS A 169 11.17 -3.15 -17.47
C LYS A 169 10.55 -2.27 -16.40
N GLN A 170 9.53 -1.51 -16.77
CA GLN A 170 8.77 -0.66 -15.85
C GLN A 170 7.51 -1.39 -15.37
N LEU A 171 7.13 -1.13 -14.12
CA LEU A 171 5.82 -1.50 -13.60
C LEU A 171 4.73 -0.78 -14.40
N GLU A 172 3.80 -1.55 -14.97
CA GLU A 172 2.73 -1.05 -15.83
C GLU A 172 1.40 -1.06 -15.08
N PHE A 173 0.62 0.02 -15.20
CA PHE A 173 -0.73 0.12 -14.64
C PHE A 173 -1.76 -0.23 -15.71
N LEU A 174 -2.54 -1.29 -15.50
CA LEU A 174 -3.45 -1.85 -16.50
C LEU A 174 -4.90 -1.35 -16.34
N HIS A 175 -5.36 -1.21 -15.09
CA HIS A 175 -6.75 -0.85 -14.78
C HIS A 175 -6.78 -0.01 -13.52
N PHE A 176 -7.48 1.12 -13.53
CA PHE A 176 -7.70 1.96 -12.36
C PHE A 176 -9.13 1.78 -11.86
N TYR A 177 -9.28 1.39 -10.60
CA TYR A 177 -10.59 1.25 -9.96
C TYR A 177 -11.18 2.60 -9.49
N GLY A 178 -10.39 3.68 -9.59
CA GLY A 178 -10.73 5.00 -9.07
C GLY A 178 -10.19 5.22 -7.66
N THR A 179 -10.81 6.17 -6.96
CA THR A 179 -10.37 6.63 -5.63
C THR A 179 -11.49 6.52 -4.61
N PHE A 180 -11.13 6.23 -3.36
CA PHE A 180 -12.07 5.87 -2.29
C PHE A 180 -11.71 6.56 -0.96
N GLU A 181 -12.73 6.91 -0.20
CA GLU A 181 -12.62 7.45 1.16
C GLU A 181 -12.22 6.39 2.19
N ASP A 182 -12.55 5.12 1.94
CA ASP A 182 -12.16 3.96 2.74
C ASP A 182 -11.65 2.83 1.82
N ILE A 183 -11.21 1.71 2.39
CA ILE A 183 -10.87 0.52 1.59
C ILE A 183 -12.18 -0.14 1.11
N PRO A 184 -12.42 -0.28 -0.22
CA PRO A 184 -13.59 -0.97 -0.76
C PRO A 184 -13.43 -2.49 -0.61
N PHE A 185 -13.48 -2.96 0.64
CA PHE A 185 -13.03 -4.29 1.04
C PHE A 185 -13.72 -5.45 0.30
N ASN A 186 -15.04 -5.37 0.11
CA ASN A 186 -15.79 -6.39 -0.64
C ASN A 186 -15.43 -6.41 -2.13
N LEU A 187 -15.17 -5.24 -2.73
CA LEU A 187 -14.71 -5.15 -4.12
C LEU A 187 -13.33 -5.79 -4.24
N MET A 188 -12.40 -5.45 -3.34
CA MET A 188 -11.06 -6.05 -3.31
C MET A 188 -11.10 -7.57 -3.28
N LEU A 189 -11.88 -8.16 -2.37
CA LEU A 189 -12.01 -9.63 -2.28
C LEU A 189 -12.66 -10.23 -3.52
N THR A 190 -13.62 -9.54 -4.13
CA THR A 190 -14.28 -10.00 -5.36
C THR A 190 -13.31 -10.02 -6.53
N GLU A 191 -12.53 -8.95 -6.70
CA GLU A 191 -11.51 -8.83 -7.75
C GLU A 191 -10.40 -9.88 -7.58
N LEU A 192 -9.91 -10.09 -6.36
CA LEU A 192 -8.90 -11.13 -6.07
C LEU A 192 -9.40 -12.54 -6.43
N ARG A 193 -10.64 -12.88 -6.06
CA ARG A 193 -11.23 -14.20 -6.38
C ARG A 193 -11.49 -14.38 -7.87
N SER A 194 -11.87 -13.30 -8.57
CA SER A 194 -12.10 -13.30 -10.01
C SER A 194 -10.79 -13.48 -10.78
N ALA A 195 -9.74 -12.76 -10.36
CA ALA A 195 -8.43 -12.82 -10.99
C ALA A 195 -7.68 -14.12 -10.72
N TYR A 196 -7.87 -14.71 -9.54
CA TYR A 196 -7.18 -15.94 -9.12
C TYR A 196 -8.18 -17.02 -8.66
N PRO A 197 -8.98 -17.61 -9.58
CA PRO A 197 -10.03 -18.57 -9.19
C PRO A 197 -9.51 -19.80 -8.44
N HIS A 198 -8.31 -20.28 -8.78
CA HIS A 198 -7.64 -21.41 -8.11
C HIS A 198 -7.26 -21.12 -6.65
N LEU A 199 -7.10 -19.84 -6.31
CA LEU A 199 -6.78 -19.37 -4.96
C LEU A 199 -7.99 -18.78 -4.22
N SER A 200 -9.18 -18.80 -4.83
CA SER A 200 -10.39 -18.15 -4.29
C SER A 200 -10.74 -18.53 -2.84
N LYS A 201 -10.44 -19.77 -2.43
CA LYS A 201 -10.65 -20.25 -1.05
C LYS A 201 -9.79 -19.53 0.00
N TYR A 202 -8.64 -18.98 -0.39
CA TYR A 202 -7.74 -18.22 0.50
C TYR A 202 -8.16 -16.76 0.62
N PHE A 203 -8.76 -16.17 -0.41
CA PHE A 203 -9.25 -14.78 -0.40
C PHE A 203 -10.58 -14.64 0.33
N THR A 204 -10.63 -15.09 1.59
CA THR A 204 -11.77 -14.98 2.51
C THR A 204 -11.45 -14.01 3.64
N GLN A 205 -12.32 -13.89 4.65
CA GLN A 205 -12.03 -13.07 5.84
C GLN A 205 -11.01 -13.78 6.74
N GLY A 206 -9.75 -13.79 6.34
CA GLY A 206 -8.69 -14.53 7.01
C GLY A 206 -7.29 -14.05 6.65
N VAL A 207 -6.28 -14.79 7.10
CA VAL A 207 -4.86 -14.52 6.77
C VAL A 207 -4.45 -15.41 5.60
N VAL A 208 -3.75 -14.81 4.63
CA VAL A 208 -3.18 -15.49 3.47
C VAL A 208 -1.66 -15.45 3.61
N ASP A 209 -1.04 -16.62 3.68
CA ASP A 209 0.41 -16.77 3.59
C ASP A 209 0.76 -17.51 2.30
N PHE A 210 1.31 -16.78 1.33
CA PHE A 210 1.66 -17.35 0.04
C PHE A 210 2.79 -18.38 0.13
N GLN A 211 3.61 -18.40 1.19
CA GLN A 211 4.60 -19.45 1.39
C GLN A 211 3.96 -20.77 1.83
N GLU A 212 2.92 -20.70 2.67
CA GLU A 212 2.10 -21.87 3.02
C GLU A 212 1.39 -22.40 1.78
N ILE A 213 0.77 -21.51 0.98
CA ILE A 213 0.11 -21.88 -0.29
C ILE A 213 1.11 -22.53 -1.25
N ARG A 214 2.32 -21.98 -1.41
CA ARG A 214 3.36 -22.57 -2.27
C ARG A 214 3.68 -24.00 -1.87
N THR A 215 3.77 -24.25 -0.56
CA THR A 215 4.02 -25.58 0.02
C THR A 215 2.84 -26.53 -0.23
N GLU A 216 1.60 -26.06 -0.02
CA GLU A 216 0.39 -26.84 -0.29
C GLU A 216 0.22 -27.21 -1.77
N LEU A 217 0.65 -26.33 -2.68
CA LEU A 217 0.62 -26.55 -4.13
C LEU A 217 1.80 -27.40 -4.64
N GLY A 218 2.78 -27.72 -3.79
CA GLY A 218 3.95 -28.51 -4.18
C GLY A 218 4.89 -27.81 -5.17
N ILE A 219 4.89 -26.47 -5.18
CA ILE A 219 5.76 -25.67 -6.05
C ILE A 219 7.17 -25.66 -5.43
N ALA A 220 8.15 -26.21 -6.15
CA ALA A 220 9.52 -26.38 -5.65
C ALA A 220 10.18 -25.05 -5.24
N SER A 221 10.99 -25.05 -4.18
CA SER A 221 11.71 -23.87 -3.65
C SER A 221 12.84 -23.41 -4.55
#